data_AF-A0A928BBJ2-F1
#
_entry.id   AF-A0A928BBJ2-F1
#
_cell.length_a   1.000
_cell.length_b   1.000
_cell.length_c   1.000
_cell.angle_alpha   90.00
_cell.angle_beta   90.00
_cell.angle_gamma   90.00
#
_symmetry.space_group_name_H-M   'P 1'
#
loop_
_entity.id
_entity.type
_entity.pdbx_description
1 polymer ?
#
loop_
_entity_poly.entity_id
_entity_poly.type
_entity_poly.pdbx_seq_one_letter_code
_entity_poly.pdbx_strand_id
1 'polypeptide(L)'
;MKRIALLTAMSIISVYQALACTNLLVSKGASKDGSVMVSYAADSHTRYGTLVFMPGGKHHKGEMIEVREWGKERFLGYIPQVPYTYNVIGNMNEHQVLIGESTWGGLPELIDTTAILDYGSLIYITLQRASTARQAIEIFTSLLDQYGYASSGESISFADPNEVWFMDIIARKPKYVNGENTNKGAVWVAVRIPDGCISAHANAARITTFPLNDPENCLYSKDVITQAREMGLFSGKDEEFSFADTYGPLDFSGMRSCEARVWSFFKKHGAEDMDKYIDLARGENPKNRMPLYVKAKEKLSVKDVADMMRDHYEGTEFDMTKGIGAGGNEVPYRWRPSSIEIDGKKAHNERAIATQQTGFWFVGQCRGWLPNHIGGLFWFAVDDAGTAPLSPFYACSTEISDHYRLGNGSMLEYSPTSMFWLQNRIAQFAYLRYNHIGKEVRERVDEHELNMIKAVAAADAQALAAKQKKAVEMLTEFSVNQANALFKKWKALDEYLLVKYMDGNTKHQNPDGTFKNNGHSTKIPPQPMFPGYSDTYKRAVVNEQKR
;
A
#
# COMPACT_ATOMS: atom_id res chain seq x y z
N MET A 1 26.90 -17.77 55.15
CA MET A 1 27.13 -16.78 54.07
C MET A 1 26.25 -17.15 52.89
N LYS A 2 25.21 -16.34 52.61
CA LYS A 2 24.21 -16.59 51.57
C LYS A 2 24.83 -16.29 50.19
N ARG A 3 24.79 -17.25 49.27
CA ARG A 3 25.12 -17.04 47.85
C ARG A 3 23.92 -16.40 47.18
N ILE A 4 24.07 -15.16 46.73
CA ILE A 4 23.11 -14.46 45.89
C ILE A 4 23.41 -14.89 44.45
N ALA A 5 22.50 -15.63 43.83
CA ALA A 5 22.50 -15.89 42.40
C ALA A 5 21.74 -14.74 41.72
N LEU A 6 22.44 -13.92 40.94
CA LEU A 6 21.81 -12.97 40.02
C LEU A 6 21.20 -13.77 38.85
N LEU A 7 19.87 -13.75 38.76
CA LEU A 7 19.13 -14.15 37.57
C LEU A 7 19.08 -12.93 36.62
N THR A 8 19.91 -12.95 35.59
CA THR A 8 19.83 -11.98 34.50
C THR A 8 18.66 -12.39 33.60
N ALA A 9 17.53 -11.69 33.69
CA ALA A 9 16.43 -11.82 32.75
C ALA A 9 16.86 -11.25 31.40
N MET A 10 17.12 -12.14 30.43
CA MET A 10 17.31 -11.77 29.03
C MET A 10 15.93 -11.43 28.46
N SER A 11 15.60 -10.14 28.40
CA SER A 11 14.48 -9.65 27.61
C SER A 11 14.81 -9.86 26.13
N ILE A 12 14.28 -10.93 25.55
CA ILE A 12 14.30 -11.12 24.09
C ILE A 12 13.35 -10.05 23.53
N ILE A 13 13.90 -8.92 23.11
CA ILE A 13 13.18 -7.94 22.31
C ILE A 13 13.08 -8.53 20.91
N SER A 14 11.96 -9.19 20.62
CA SER A 14 11.61 -9.59 19.26
C SER A 14 11.44 -8.34 18.41
N VAL A 15 12.43 -8.03 17.59
CA VAL A 15 12.33 -6.97 16.58
C VAL A 15 11.43 -7.50 15.47
N TYR A 16 10.13 -7.28 15.58
CA TYR A 16 9.24 -7.46 14.44
C TYR A 16 9.65 -6.43 13.37
N GLN A 17 10.07 -6.91 12.19
CA GLN A 17 10.19 -6.05 11.02
C GLN A 17 8.79 -5.50 10.72
N ALA A 18 8.60 -4.20 10.95
CA ALA A 18 7.32 -3.55 10.70
C ALA A 18 7.07 -3.48 9.18
N LEU A 19 6.32 -4.46 8.66
CA LEU A 19 5.57 -4.33 7.41
C LEU A 19 4.52 -3.25 7.63
N ALA A 20 4.46 -2.24 6.75
CA ALA A 20 3.69 -1.02 7.02
C ALA A 20 2.60 -0.73 5.98
N CYS A 21 2.09 -1.75 5.31
CA CYS A 21 1.11 -1.63 4.24
C CYS A 21 -0.14 -0.79 4.60
N THR A 22 -0.63 0.03 3.66
CA THR A 22 -1.88 0.82 3.80
C THR A 22 -2.74 0.67 2.54
N ASN A 23 -4.05 0.50 2.72
CA ASN A 23 -5.03 0.45 1.62
C ASN A 23 -6.19 1.40 1.89
N LEU A 24 -6.64 2.12 0.87
CA LEU A 24 -7.80 3.01 0.89
C LEU A 24 -8.85 2.46 -0.08
N LEU A 25 -10.08 2.32 0.38
CA LEU A 25 -11.17 1.69 -0.34
C LEU A 25 -12.26 2.73 -0.58
N VAL A 26 -12.69 2.87 -1.84
CA VAL A 26 -13.72 3.81 -2.26
C VAL A 26 -14.78 3.05 -3.04
N SER A 27 -16.01 3.03 -2.50
CA SER A 27 -17.16 2.45 -3.19
C SER A 27 -17.59 3.30 -4.40
N LYS A 28 -18.42 2.72 -5.26
CA LYS A 28 -18.91 3.35 -6.50
C LYS A 28 -19.57 4.70 -6.27
N GLY A 29 -20.44 4.82 -5.28
CA GLY A 29 -21.16 6.04 -4.92
C GLY A 29 -20.28 7.09 -4.25
N ALA A 30 -19.13 6.68 -3.70
CA ALA A 30 -18.14 7.56 -3.08
C ALA A 30 -17.13 8.12 -4.09
N SER A 31 -17.09 7.62 -5.33
CA SER A 31 -16.18 8.15 -6.36
C SER A 31 -16.84 9.22 -7.23
N LYS A 32 -16.03 10.13 -7.78
CA LYS A 32 -16.52 11.24 -8.65
C LYS A 32 -17.06 10.74 -9.98
N ASP A 33 -16.52 9.65 -10.52
CA ASP A 33 -16.84 9.11 -11.84
C ASP A 33 -17.70 7.84 -11.78
N GLY A 34 -17.99 7.30 -10.60
CA GLY A 34 -18.74 6.05 -10.44
C GLY A 34 -17.88 4.80 -10.65
N SER A 35 -16.57 4.89 -10.43
CA SER A 35 -15.66 3.73 -10.33
C SER A 35 -15.60 3.20 -8.90
N VAL A 36 -15.23 1.93 -8.76
CA VAL A 36 -14.73 1.39 -7.49
C VAL A 36 -13.21 1.57 -7.48
N MET A 37 -12.64 2.00 -6.35
CA MET A 37 -11.19 2.15 -6.23
C MET A 37 -10.65 1.46 -4.98
N VAL A 38 -9.50 0.81 -5.13
CA VAL A 38 -8.67 0.32 -4.03
C VAL A 38 -7.25 0.79 -4.27
N SER A 39 -6.64 1.41 -3.26
CA SER A 39 -5.21 1.70 -3.26
C SER A 39 -4.45 0.70 -2.40
N TYR A 40 -3.15 0.58 -2.63
CA TYR A 40 -2.26 -0.21 -1.82
C TYR A 40 -0.85 0.37 -1.88
N ALA A 41 -0.19 0.57 -0.72
CA ALA A 41 1.26 0.76 -0.61
C ALA A 41 1.92 -0.47 0.03
N ALA A 42 2.79 -1.14 -0.69
CA ALA A 42 3.49 -2.35 -0.27
C ALA A 42 4.84 -2.00 0.39
N ASP A 43 4.81 -1.82 1.71
CA ASP A 43 5.94 -1.28 2.46
C ASP A 43 6.81 -2.36 3.10
N SER A 44 8.09 -2.38 2.74
CA SER A 44 9.11 -3.24 3.33
C SER A 44 10.52 -2.73 3.00
N HIS A 45 11.40 -2.77 4.00
CA HIS A 45 12.82 -2.43 3.83
C HIS A 45 13.60 -3.35 2.89
N THR A 46 13.04 -4.49 2.52
CA THR A 46 13.71 -5.50 1.67
C THR A 46 12.91 -5.83 0.43
N ARG A 47 11.88 -5.05 0.10
CA ARG A 47 11.03 -5.28 -1.08
C ARG A 47 11.45 -4.37 -2.23
N TYR A 48 11.83 -4.99 -3.33
CA TYR A 48 12.09 -4.29 -4.59
C TYR A 48 10.77 -4.08 -5.35
N GLY A 49 10.52 -2.85 -5.80
CA GLY A 49 9.32 -2.51 -6.56
C GLY A 49 9.36 -2.96 -8.00
N THR A 50 8.40 -3.77 -8.42
CA THR A 50 8.22 -4.20 -9.82
C THR A 50 6.73 -4.23 -10.17
N LEU A 51 6.41 -3.99 -11.45
CA LEU A 51 5.07 -4.27 -11.96
C LEU A 51 5.01 -5.74 -12.34
N VAL A 52 4.20 -6.52 -11.64
CA VAL A 52 3.95 -7.92 -11.98
C VAL A 52 3.12 -7.99 -13.26
N PHE A 53 3.51 -8.89 -14.16
CA PHE A 53 2.74 -9.22 -15.35
C PHE A 53 2.64 -10.74 -15.45
N MET A 54 1.41 -11.27 -15.49
CA MET A 54 1.16 -12.68 -15.73
C MET A 54 0.23 -12.82 -16.94
N PRO A 55 0.73 -13.33 -18.08
CA PRO A 55 -0.11 -13.52 -19.24
C PRO A 55 -1.18 -14.57 -18.96
N GLY A 56 -2.42 -14.29 -19.38
CA GLY A 56 -3.50 -15.26 -19.39
C GLY A 56 -3.35 -16.25 -20.55
N GLY A 57 -4.04 -17.39 -20.48
CA GLY A 57 -3.98 -18.38 -21.54
C GLY A 57 -4.44 -19.77 -21.15
N LYS A 58 -4.33 -20.69 -22.12
CA LYS A 58 -4.66 -22.11 -21.93
C LYS A 58 -3.48 -22.87 -21.35
N HIS A 59 -3.76 -23.78 -20.43
CA HIS A 59 -2.77 -24.66 -19.81
C HIS A 59 -3.03 -26.13 -20.15
N HIS A 60 -1.98 -26.95 -20.06
CA HIS A 60 -2.10 -28.38 -20.33
C HIS A 60 -2.77 -29.11 -19.16
N LYS A 61 -3.49 -30.20 -19.47
CA LYS A 61 -4.11 -31.03 -18.43
C LYS A 61 -3.03 -31.65 -17.54
N GLY A 62 -3.16 -31.48 -16.23
CA GLY A 62 -2.21 -32.00 -15.24
C GLY A 62 -0.99 -31.10 -14.99
N GLU A 63 -0.95 -29.92 -15.60
CA GLU A 63 0.06 -28.89 -15.28
C GLU A 63 -0.06 -28.46 -13.82
N MET A 64 1.08 -28.20 -13.19
CA MET A 64 1.20 -27.81 -11.78
C MET A 64 1.84 -26.43 -11.70
N ILE A 65 1.39 -25.63 -10.74
CA ILE A 65 1.98 -24.34 -10.38
C ILE A 65 2.97 -24.59 -9.24
N GLU A 66 4.22 -24.19 -9.44
CA GLU A 66 5.19 -24.06 -8.35
C GLU A 66 4.84 -22.84 -7.49
N VAL A 67 4.58 -23.05 -6.20
CA VAL A 67 4.29 -21.96 -5.27
C VAL A 67 5.55 -21.58 -4.52
N ARG A 68 5.92 -20.30 -4.63
CA ARG A 68 6.99 -19.67 -3.86
C ARG A 68 6.43 -18.54 -3.01
N GLU A 69 6.91 -18.46 -1.77
CA GLU A 69 6.52 -17.41 -0.82
C GLU A 69 6.86 -16.03 -1.38
N TRP A 70 5.86 -15.16 -1.44
CA TRP A 70 6.02 -13.85 -2.05
C TRP A 70 7.04 -12.98 -1.28
N GLY A 71 8.01 -12.44 -2.01
CA GLY A 71 9.07 -11.60 -1.45
C GLY A 71 10.19 -12.36 -0.71
N LYS A 72 10.08 -13.69 -0.54
CA LYS A 72 11.16 -14.53 0.04
C LYS A 72 11.66 -15.62 -0.92
N GLU A 73 10.92 -15.94 -1.97
CA GLU A 73 11.26 -16.96 -2.97
C GLU A 73 11.44 -18.38 -2.40
N ARG A 74 10.99 -18.63 -1.17
CA ARG A 74 11.01 -19.94 -0.54
C ARG A 74 9.99 -20.84 -1.22
N PHE A 75 10.41 -22.00 -1.71
CA PHE A 75 9.50 -23.02 -2.23
C PHE A 75 8.54 -23.52 -1.13
N LEU A 76 7.24 -23.50 -1.40
CA LEU A 76 6.18 -23.92 -0.47
C LEU A 76 5.44 -25.18 -0.93
N GLY A 77 5.45 -25.48 -2.23
CA GLY A 77 4.80 -26.68 -2.76
C GLY A 77 4.31 -26.52 -4.19
N TYR A 78 3.44 -27.43 -4.61
CA TYR A 78 2.76 -27.38 -5.90
C TYR A 78 1.25 -27.44 -5.73
N ILE A 79 0.53 -26.70 -6.58
CA ILE A 79 -0.93 -26.86 -6.74
C ILE A 79 -1.29 -27.12 -8.21
N PRO A 80 -2.41 -27.79 -8.52
CA PRO A 80 -2.87 -27.94 -9.89
C PRO A 80 -3.15 -26.60 -10.56
N GLN A 81 -2.76 -26.49 -11.83
CA GLN A 81 -3.10 -25.38 -12.70
C GLN A 81 -4.51 -25.57 -13.27
N VAL A 82 -5.24 -24.47 -13.43
CA VAL A 82 -6.56 -24.46 -14.08
C VAL A 82 -6.41 -24.47 -15.61
N PRO A 83 -7.37 -25.00 -16.38
CA PRO A 83 -7.26 -25.09 -17.84
C PRO A 83 -7.10 -23.74 -18.56
N TYR A 84 -7.55 -22.65 -17.92
CA TYR A 84 -7.45 -21.31 -18.46
C TYR A 84 -7.21 -20.29 -17.34
N THR A 85 -6.27 -19.38 -17.56
CA THR A 85 -5.94 -18.27 -16.65
C THR A 85 -6.22 -16.92 -17.31
N TYR A 86 -6.57 -15.94 -16.48
CA TYR A 86 -6.76 -14.55 -16.90
C TYR A 86 -5.44 -13.76 -16.90
N ASN A 87 -5.39 -12.75 -17.76
CA ASN A 87 -4.29 -11.79 -17.79
C ASN A 87 -4.29 -10.91 -16.54
N VAL A 88 -3.10 -10.71 -15.95
CA VAL A 88 -2.91 -9.91 -14.72
C VAL A 88 -1.83 -8.85 -14.93
N ILE A 89 -2.18 -7.60 -14.59
CA ILE A 89 -1.29 -6.43 -14.56
C ILE A 89 -1.28 -5.89 -13.12
N GLY A 90 -0.14 -6.05 -12.46
CA GLY A 90 0.00 -5.79 -11.02
C GLY A 90 -1.01 -6.58 -10.21
N ASN A 91 -1.79 -5.87 -9.39
CA ASN A 91 -2.80 -6.45 -8.52
C ASN A 91 -4.21 -6.43 -9.14
N MET A 92 -4.33 -6.24 -10.46
CA MET A 92 -5.59 -6.21 -11.21
C MET A 92 -5.57 -7.20 -12.37
N ASN A 93 -6.70 -7.87 -12.65
CA ASN A 93 -6.83 -8.71 -13.84
C ASN A 93 -7.68 -8.06 -14.96
N GLU A 94 -7.70 -8.70 -16.13
CA GLU A 94 -8.45 -8.21 -17.31
C GLU A 94 -9.97 -8.11 -17.10
N HIS A 95 -10.51 -8.69 -16.03
CA HIS A 95 -11.91 -8.56 -15.61
C HIS A 95 -12.15 -7.43 -14.61
N GLN A 96 -11.13 -6.59 -14.37
CA GLN A 96 -11.14 -5.50 -13.39
C GLN A 96 -11.29 -5.99 -11.93
N VAL A 97 -10.98 -7.25 -11.66
CA VAL A 97 -10.86 -7.75 -10.28
C VAL A 97 -9.54 -7.23 -9.71
N LEU A 98 -9.58 -6.66 -8.51
CA LEU A 98 -8.48 -6.00 -7.84
C LEU A 98 -8.35 -6.53 -6.41
N ILE A 99 -7.12 -6.85 -5.98
CA ILE A 99 -6.86 -7.35 -4.62
C ILE A 99 -5.68 -6.62 -3.99
N GLY A 100 -5.83 -6.07 -2.78
CA GLY A 100 -4.74 -5.46 -2.01
C GLY A 100 -4.74 -5.93 -0.55
N GLU A 101 -3.62 -5.80 0.16
CA GLU A 101 -3.48 -6.35 1.51
C GLU A 101 -2.73 -5.47 2.51
N SER A 102 -2.91 -5.76 3.80
CA SER A 102 -2.02 -5.32 4.88
C SER A 102 -1.90 -6.33 6.02
N THR A 103 -0.66 -6.68 6.38
CA THR A 103 -0.35 -7.65 7.44
C THR A 103 -0.51 -7.05 8.82
N TRP A 104 -1.31 -7.66 9.69
CA TRP A 104 -1.44 -7.27 11.10
C TRP A 104 -0.89 -8.31 12.08
N GLY A 105 -0.46 -9.48 11.59
CA GLY A 105 0.22 -10.48 12.42
C GLY A 105 -0.77 -11.32 13.23
N GLY A 106 -1.01 -10.98 14.49
CA GLY A 106 -1.94 -11.72 15.35
C GLY A 106 -1.30 -12.77 16.24
N LEU A 107 -2.10 -13.77 16.62
CA LEU A 107 -1.73 -14.77 17.62
C LEU A 107 -0.62 -15.72 17.09
N PRO A 108 0.50 -15.88 17.82
CA PRO A 108 1.60 -16.74 17.38
C PRO A 108 1.22 -18.22 17.19
N GLU A 109 0.20 -18.71 17.90
CA GLU A 109 -0.28 -20.10 17.76
C GLU A 109 -1.12 -20.32 16.49
N LEU A 110 -1.44 -19.26 15.74
CA LEU A 110 -2.21 -19.28 14.50
C LEU A 110 -1.32 -19.08 13.27
N ILE A 111 -0.25 -19.87 13.19
CA ILE A 111 0.70 -19.89 12.07
C ILE A 111 0.89 -21.34 11.63
N ASP A 112 0.49 -21.66 10.39
CA ASP A 112 0.75 -22.97 9.78
C ASP A 112 2.04 -22.94 8.95
N THR A 113 3.10 -23.55 9.47
CA THR A 113 4.40 -23.64 8.77
C THR A 113 4.45 -24.76 7.71
N THR A 114 3.39 -25.56 7.60
CA THR A 114 3.27 -26.68 6.64
C THR A 114 2.32 -26.39 5.46
N ALA A 115 1.69 -25.21 5.47
CA ALA A 115 0.81 -24.76 4.41
C ALA A 115 1.58 -24.37 3.13
N ILE A 116 0.90 -24.45 1.98
CA ILE A 116 1.50 -24.20 0.67
C ILE A 116 1.29 -22.74 0.21
N LEU A 117 0.18 -22.10 0.59
CA LEU A 117 -0.23 -20.82 0.02
C LEU A 117 -0.04 -19.67 1.02
N ASP A 118 0.91 -18.77 0.74
CA ASP A 118 1.02 -17.48 1.43
C ASP A 118 0.04 -16.45 0.83
N TYR A 119 -0.21 -15.36 1.55
CA TYR A 119 -1.15 -14.32 1.10
C TYR A 119 -0.80 -13.75 -0.29
N GLY A 120 0.49 -13.60 -0.62
CA GLY A 120 0.93 -13.03 -1.89
C GLY A 120 0.68 -13.97 -3.06
N SER A 121 1.02 -15.26 -2.92
CA SER A 121 0.66 -16.25 -3.93
C SER A 121 -0.86 -16.40 -4.09
N LEU A 122 -1.63 -16.32 -3.00
CA LEU A 122 -3.10 -16.33 -3.05
C LEU A 122 -3.66 -15.17 -3.88
N ILE A 123 -3.12 -13.96 -3.73
CA ILE A 123 -3.53 -12.79 -4.54
C ILE A 123 -3.40 -13.10 -6.03
N TYR A 124 -2.20 -13.47 -6.50
CA TYR A 124 -1.96 -13.65 -7.93
C TYR A 124 -2.67 -14.88 -8.51
N ILE A 125 -2.69 -15.99 -7.79
CA ILE A 125 -3.41 -17.20 -8.21
C ILE A 125 -4.91 -16.93 -8.30
N THR A 126 -5.48 -16.15 -7.37
CA THR A 126 -6.89 -15.76 -7.39
C THR A 126 -7.18 -14.82 -8.56
N LEU A 127 -6.33 -13.83 -8.80
CA LEU A 127 -6.48 -12.90 -9.93
C LEU A 127 -6.43 -13.62 -11.28
N GLN A 128 -5.64 -14.68 -11.43
CA GLN A 128 -5.64 -15.50 -12.65
C GLN A 128 -6.91 -16.35 -12.83
N ARG A 129 -7.81 -16.43 -11.82
CA ARG A 129 -8.94 -17.36 -11.79
C ARG A 129 -10.30 -16.71 -11.57
N ALA A 130 -10.36 -15.48 -11.07
CA ALA A 130 -11.60 -14.79 -10.69
C ALA A 130 -12.04 -13.72 -11.71
N SER A 131 -13.34 -13.52 -11.87
CA SER A 131 -13.92 -12.51 -12.77
C SER A 131 -14.82 -11.48 -12.06
N THR A 132 -15.05 -11.67 -10.75
CA THR A 132 -15.76 -10.75 -9.86
C THR A 132 -15.11 -10.78 -8.46
N ALA A 133 -15.38 -9.78 -7.62
CA ALA A 133 -14.85 -9.69 -6.26
C ALA A 133 -15.38 -10.84 -5.38
N ARG A 134 -16.69 -11.14 -5.47
CA ARG A 134 -17.29 -12.29 -4.75
C ARG A 134 -16.69 -13.63 -5.18
N GLN A 135 -16.51 -13.85 -6.49
CA GLN A 135 -15.82 -15.05 -6.97
C GLN A 135 -14.36 -15.10 -6.51
N ALA A 136 -13.69 -13.95 -6.41
CA ALA A 136 -12.33 -13.88 -5.88
C ALA A 136 -12.29 -14.35 -4.42
N ILE A 137 -13.22 -13.89 -3.57
CA ILE A 137 -13.36 -14.38 -2.18
C ILE A 137 -13.56 -15.90 -2.17
N GLU A 138 -14.51 -16.42 -2.95
CA GLU A 138 -14.79 -17.86 -3.00
C GLU A 138 -13.58 -18.71 -3.40
N ILE A 139 -12.85 -18.29 -4.45
CA ILE A 139 -11.65 -18.97 -4.92
C ILE A 139 -10.54 -18.88 -3.88
N PHE A 140 -10.29 -17.68 -3.35
CA PHE A 140 -9.25 -17.42 -2.35
C PHE A 140 -9.46 -18.30 -1.11
N THR A 141 -10.69 -18.38 -0.60
CA THR A 141 -11.03 -19.14 0.60
C THR A 141 -11.07 -20.65 0.34
N SER A 142 -11.47 -21.08 -0.86
CA SER A 142 -11.42 -22.50 -1.24
C SER A 142 -9.98 -23.00 -1.38
N LEU A 143 -9.08 -22.16 -1.91
CA LEU A 143 -7.68 -22.50 -2.06
C LEU A 143 -6.98 -22.69 -0.72
N LEU A 144 -7.21 -21.79 0.24
CA LEU A 144 -6.63 -21.96 1.59
C LEU A 144 -7.24 -23.14 2.35
N ASP A 145 -8.52 -23.48 2.14
CA ASP A 145 -9.13 -24.65 2.77
C ASP A 145 -8.48 -25.95 2.24
N GLN A 146 -8.11 -25.95 0.96
CA GLN A 146 -7.51 -27.12 0.31
C GLN A 146 -6.00 -27.25 0.56
N TYR A 147 -5.27 -26.14 0.55
CA TYR A 147 -3.79 -26.13 0.51
C TYR A 147 -3.14 -25.48 1.75
N GLY A 148 -3.95 -24.99 2.69
CA GLY A 148 -3.49 -24.31 3.90
C GLY A 148 -3.16 -22.83 3.67
N TYR A 149 -2.97 -22.11 4.77
CA TYR A 149 -2.65 -20.68 4.78
C TYR A 149 -1.31 -20.44 5.49
N ALA A 150 -0.26 -20.17 4.71
CA ALA A 150 1.13 -20.04 5.14
C ALA A 150 1.49 -18.59 5.50
N SER A 151 0.58 -17.89 6.19
CA SER A 151 0.74 -16.47 6.52
C SER A 151 0.13 -16.16 7.87
N SER A 152 0.51 -15.02 8.42
CA SER A 152 -0.11 -14.47 9.62
C SER A 152 -1.43 -13.76 9.28
N GLY A 153 -2.00 -13.08 10.26
CA GLY A 153 -3.16 -12.22 10.11
C GLY A 153 -2.98 -11.14 9.06
N GLU A 154 -3.93 -11.05 8.14
CA GLU A 154 -3.99 -10.07 7.05
C GLU A 154 -5.35 -9.40 6.99
N SER A 155 -5.38 -8.15 6.54
CA SER A 155 -6.59 -7.52 6.02
C SER A 155 -6.48 -7.48 4.50
N ILE A 156 -7.46 -8.03 3.77
CA ILE A 156 -7.49 -8.12 2.32
C ILE A 156 -8.67 -7.32 1.78
N SER A 157 -8.43 -6.53 0.74
CA SER A 157 -9.48 -5.87 -0.04
C SER A 157 -9.72 -6.64 -1.32
N PHE A 158 -10.99 -6.84 -1.69
CA PHE A 158 -11.38 -7.40 -2.99
C PHE A 158 -12.32 -6.42 -3.66
N ALA A 159 -12.04 -6.03 -4.90
CA ALA A 159 -12.88 -5.10 -5.64
C ALA A 159 -13.12 -5.57 -7.07
N ASP A 160 -14.25 -5.16 -7.61
CA ASP A 160 -14.59 -5.24 -9.02
C ASP A 160 -15.41 -3.99 -9.41
N PRO A 161 -15.93 -3.87 -10.65
CA PRO A 161 -16.66 -2.67 -11.07
C PRO A 161 -17.95 -2.34 -10.29
N ASN A 162 -18.43 -3.23 -9.42
CA ASN A 162 -19.71 -3.11 -8.72
C ASN A 162 -19.56 -3.03 -7.20
N GLU A 163 -18.56 -3.68 -6.63
CA GLU A 163 -18.44 -3.81 -5.18
C GLU A 163 -16.98 -3.82 -4.71
N VAL A 164 -16.82 -3.48 -3.43
CA VAL A 164 -15.56 -3.60 -2.71
C VAL A 164 -15.83 -4.25 -1.35
N TRP A 165 -14.99 -5.20 -1.00
CA TRP A 165 -15.04 -5.99 0.22
C TRP A 165 -13.78 -5.79 1.04
N PHE A 166 -13.95 -5.80 2.36
CA PHE A 166 -12.87 -5.84 3.35
C PHE A 166 -12.93 -7.19 4.03
N MET A 167 -11.83 -7.94 4.05
CA MET A 167 -11.69 -9.19 4.79
C MET A 167 -10.62 -9.08 5.85
N ASP A 168 -10.89 -9.51 7.09
CA ASP A 168 -9.85 -9.90 8.05
C ASP A 168 -9.73 -11.42 8.09
N ILE A 169 -8.51 -11.94 8.05
CA ILE A 169 -8.20 -13.37 7.94
C ILE A 169 -6.99 -13.75 8.78
N ILE A 170 -7.00 -14.92 9.41
CA ILE A 170 -5.85 -15.53 10.11
C ILE A 170 -5.90 -17.06 10.02
N ALA A 171 -4.75 -17.73 10.06
CA ALA A 171 -4.71 -19.19 9.96
C ALA A 171 -5.56 -19.88 11.04
N ARG A 172 -6.04 -21.09 10.72
CA ARG A 172 -6.58 -21.99 11.74
C ARG A 172 -5.48 -22.43 12.69
N LYS A 173 -5.84 -22.79 13.93
CA LYS A 173 -4.88 -23.35 14.88
C LYS A 173 -4.38 -24.70 14.33
N PRO A 174 -3.08 -24.85 14.02
CA PRO A 174 -2.57 -26.09 13.46
C PRO A 174 -2.79 -27.26 14.42
N LYS A 175 -3.21 -28.41 13.87
CA LYS A 175 -3.40 -29.66 14.61
C LYS A 175 -2.69 -30.79 13.89
N TYR A 176 -1.55 -31.20 14.42
CA TYR A 176 -0.72 -32.21 13.79
C TYR A 176 -1.12 -33.63 14.19
N VAL A 177 -1.40 -34.48 13.19
CA VAL A 177 -1.57 -35.93 13.36
C VAL A 177 -0.59 -36.60 12.41
N ASN A 178 0.29 -37.46 12.93
CA ASN A 178 1.35 -38.12 12.15
C ASN A 178 2.25 -37.16 11.34
N GLY A 179 2.48 -35.95 11.84
CA GLY A 179 3.30 -34.92 11.18
C GLY A 179 2.57 -34.08 10.13
N GLU A 180 1.30 -34.35 9.86
CA GLU A 180 0.48 -33.56 8.93
C GLU A 180 -0.49 -32.65 9.70
N ASN A 181 -0.60 -31.39 9.29
CA ASN A 181 -1.65 -30.52 9.81
C ASN A 181 -3.01 -31.01 9.30
N THR A 182 -3.89 -31.43 10.21
CA THR A 182 -5.26 -31.89 9.94
C THR A 182 -6.28 -30.76 10.04
N ASN A 183 -5.87 -29.57 10.50
CA ASN A 183 -6.70 -28.37 10.63
C ASN A 183 -6.15 -27.24 9.76
N LYS A 184 -5.97 -27.50 8.47
CA LYS A 184 -5.44 -26.53 7.49
C LYS A 184 -6.49 -25.47 7.16
N GLY A 185 -6.02 -24.31 6.72
CA GLY A 185 -6.85 -23.19 6.25
C GLY A 185 -6.82 -22.01 7.22
N ALA A 186 -7.87 -21.21 7.18
CA ALA A 186 -7.94 -19.93 7.89
C ALA A 186 -9.37 -19.66 8.37
N VAL A 187 -9.48 -18.89 9.45
CA VAL A 187 -10.73 -18.25 9.85
C VAL A 187 -10.74 -16.82 9.35
N TRP A 188 -11.89 -16.37 8.86
CA TRP A 188 -12.00 -15.07 8.20
C TRP A 188 -13.41 -14.51 8.26
N VAL A 189 -13.52 -13.19 8.16
CA VAL A 189 -14.77 -12.44 7.98
C VAL A 189 -14.54 -11.43 6.87
N ALA A 190 -15.46 -11.34 5.91
CA ALA A 190 -15.47 -10.37 4.83
C ALA A 190 -16.77 -9.56 4.82
N VAL A 191 -16.65 -8.23 4.86
CA VAL A 191 -17.75 -7.28 4.87
C VAL A 191 -17.71 -6.44 3.60
N ARG A 192 -18.85 -6.34 2.92
CA ARG A 192 -19.03 -5.45 1.77
C ARG A 192 -19.09 -4.01 2.26
N ILE A 193 -18.29 -3.13 1.66
CA ILE A 193 -18.36 -1.71 1.95
C ILE A 193 -19.60 -1.14 1.24
N PRO A 194 -20.54 -0.49 1.96
CA PRO A 194 -21.74 0.05 1.35
C PRO A 194 -21.45 1.11 0.29
N ASP A 195 -22.37 1.25 -0.65
CA ASP A 195 -22.28 2.28 -1.68
C ASP A 195 -22.32 3.69 -1.08
N GLY A 196 -21.45 4.58 -1.54
CA GLY A 196 -21.29 5.92 -0.95
C GLY A 196 -20.36 5.99 0.26
N CYS A 197 -19.79 4.87 0.70
CA CYS A 197 -18.82 4.82 1.79
C CYS A 197 -17.37 4.70 1.33
N ILE A 198 -16.46 5.12 2.20
CA ILE A 198 -15.02 4.86 2.15
C ILE A 198 -14.61 3.98 3.32
N SER A 199 -13.55 3.20 3.13
CA SER A 199 -12.93 2.37 4.17
C SER A 199 -11.41 2.39 4.00
N ALA A 200 -10.67 1.89 4.99
CA ALA A 200 -9.23 1.69 4.89
C ALA A 200 -8.79 0.56 5.82
N HIS A 201 -7.70 -0.11 5.44
CA HIS A 201 -6.96 -0.98 6.34
C HIS A 201 -5.48 -0.66 6.36
N ALA A 202 -4.90 -0.96 7.50
CA ALA A 202 -3.51 -0.85 7.84
C ALA A 202 -3.12 -2.13 8.60
N ASN A 203 -1.98 -2.13 9.29
CA ASN A 203 -1.45 -3.30 9.98
C ASN A 203 -2.15 -3.59 11.33
N ALA A 204 -3.50 -3.52 11.37
CA ALA A 204 -4.35 -3.90 12.50
C ALA A 204 -5.69 -4.46 11.98
N ALA A 205 -6.19 -5.54 12.59
CA ALA A 205 -7.53 -6.07 12.30
C ALA A 205 -8.62 -5.07 12.74
N ARG A 206 -9.70 -4.95 11.97
CA ARG A 206 -10.72 -3.90 12.17
C ARG A 206 -12.14 -4.44 12.26
N ILE A 207 -12.44 -5.62 11.73
CA ILE A 207 -13.78 -6.19 11.83
C ILE A 207 -14.03 -6.60 13.28
N THR A 208 -14.93 -5.91 13.96
CA THR A 208 -15.36 -6.24 15.32
C THR A 208 -16.50 -7.27 15.28
N THR A 209 -17.68 -6.93 15.80
CA THR A 209 -18.91 -7.69 15.55
C THR A 209 -19.35 -7.57 14.09
N PHE A 210 -20.03 -8.59 13.58
CA PHE A 210 -20.47 -8.66 12.20
C PHE A 210 -21.84 -9.39 12.07
N PRO A 211 -22.59 -9.13 10.97
CA PRO A 211 -23.85 -9.82 10.74
C PRO A 211 -23.67 -11.33 10.49
N LEU A 212 -24.41 -12.17 11.22
CA LEU A 212 -24.40 -13.63 11.04
C LEU A 212 -25.43 -14.12 10.00
N ASN A 213 -26.40 -13.28 9.64
CA ASN A 213 -27.50 -13.63 8.74
C ASN A 213 -27.68 -12.58 7.62
N ASP A 214 -26.58 -12.22 6.95
CA ASP A 214 -26.59 -11.29 5.81
C ASP A 214 -25.55 -11.69 4.75
N PRO A 215 -25.77 -12.78 3.99
CA PRO A 215 -24.82 -13.27 2.98
C PRO A 215 -24.61 -12.30 1.80
N GLU A 216 -25.45 -11.27 1.67
CA GLU A 216 -25.29 -10.23 0.67
C GLU A 216 -24.19 -9.23 1.04
N ASN A 217 -24.01 -8.95 2.33
CA ASN A 217 -23.05 -7.94 2.80
C ASN A 217 -21.99 -8.49 3.77
N CYS A 218 -22.12 -9.73 4.25
CA CYS A 218 -21.18 -10.36 5.16
C CYS A 218 -21.00 -11.85 4.86
N LEU A 219 -19.76 -12.24 4.58
CA LEU A 219 -19.34 -13.63 4.38
C LEU A 219 -18.31 -13.98 5.45
N TYR A 220 -18.31 -15.19 5.96
CA TYR A 220 -17.35 -15.60 7.00
C TYR A 220 -17.14 -17.11 7.00
N SER A 221 -16.00 -17.55 7.55
CA SER A 221 -15.72 -18.97 7.71
C SER A 221 -16.66 -19.57 8.77
N LYS A 222 -17.22 -20.76 8.50
CA LYS A 222 -18.22 -21.40 9.37
C LYS A 222 -17.73 -21.64 10.80
N ASP A 223 -16.42 -21.74 10.96
CA ASP A 223 -15.72 -22.06 12.20
C ASP A 223 -15.11 -20.85 12.91
N VAL A 224 -15.33 -19.63 12.43
CA VAL A 224 -14.71 -18.41 12.97
C VAL A 224 -14.99 -18.21 14.46
N ILE A 225 -16.20 -18.55 14.95
CA ILE A 225 -16.56 -18.43 16.37
C ILE A 225 -16.19 -19.71 17.13
N THR A 226 -16.39 -20.89 16.53
CA THR A 226 -16.14 -22.16 17.21
C THR A 226 -14.66 -22.37 17.50
N GLN A 227 -13.77 -21.98 16.58
CA GLN A 227 -12.32 -22.01 16.83
C GLN A 227 -11.94 -21.12 18.02
N ALA A 228 -12.49 -19.91 18.12
CA ALA A 228 -12.23 -19.02 19.25
C ALA A 228 -12.65 -19.65 20.58
N ARG A 229 -13.79 -20.34 20.62
CA ARG A 229 -14.26 -21.08 21.81
C ARG A 229 -13.35 -22.25 22.17
N GLU A 230 -12.96 -23.05 21.19
CA GLU A 230 -12.05 -24.19 21.40
C GLU A 230 -10.67 -23.75 21.91
N MET A 231 -10.23 -22.56 21.52
CA MET A 231 -9.00 -21.93 22.03
C MET A 231 -9.17 -21.23 23.38
N GLY A 232 -10.39 -21.12 23.90
CA GLY A 232 -10.68 -20.40 25.14
C GLY A 232 -10.58 -18.87 25.01
N LEU A 233 -10.57 -18.33 23.79
CA LEU A 233 -10.48 -16.89 23.51
C LEU A 233 -11.85 -16.19 23.64
N PHE A 234 -12.95 -16.94 23.54
CA PHE A 234 -14.30 -16.39 23.58
C PHE A 234 -15.29 -17.34 24.27
N SER A 235 -16.23 -16.81 25.05
CA SER A 235 -17.27 -17.58 25.77
C SER A 235 -18.66 -16.95 25.75
N GLY A 236 -18.83 -15.80 25.08
CA GLY A 236 -20.11 -15.08 24.97
C GLY A 236 -21.06 -15.66 23.92
N LYS A 237 -22.14 -14.94 23.64
CA LYS A 237 -23.10 -15.26 22.56
C LYS A 237 -22.49 -14.97 21.19
N ASP A 238 -22.93 -15.65 20.14
CA ASP A 238 -22.36 -15.47 18.79
C ASP A 238 -22.44 -14.00 18.33
N GLU A 239 -23.50 -13.28 18.68
CA GLU A 239 -23.69 -11.87 18.29
C GLU A 239 -22.76 -10.90 19.02
N GLU A 240 -22.11 -11.35 20.11
CA GLU A 240 -21.14 -10.58 20.90
C GLU A 240 -19.69 -10.82 20.43
N PHE A 241 -19.49 -11.77 19.52
CA PHE A 241 -18.16 -12.13 19.03
C PHE A 241 -17.55 -10.99 18.21
N SER A 242 -16.33 -10.57 18.57
CA SER A 242 -15.53 -9.58 17.85
C SER A 242 -14.30 -10.23 17.25
N PHE A 243 -14.18 -10.26 15.91
CA PHE A 243 -13.04 -10.91 15.24
C PHE A 243 -11.73 -10.22 15.64
N ALA A 244 -11.66 -8.90 15.49
CA ALA A 244 -10.46 -8.12 15.77
C ALA A 244 -10.04 -8.23 17.24
N ASP A 245 -10.97 -8.15 18.20
CA ASP A 245 -10.60 -8.25 19.62
C ASP A 245 -10.17 -9.66 20.04
N THR A 246 -10.62 -10.69 19.31
CA THR A 246 -10.27 -12.09 19.57
C THR A 246 -8.92 -12.47 18.97
N TYR A 247 -8.72 -12.15 17.69
CA TYR A 247 -7.59 -12.65 16.90
C TYR A 247 -6.48 -11.64 16.67
N GLY A 248 -6.77 -10.34 16.70
CA GLY A 248 -5.81 -9.25 16.49
C GLY A 248 -6.02 -8.13 17.50
N PRO A 249 -5.94 -8.41 18.83
CA PRO A 249 -6.27 -7.44 19.85
C PRO A 249 -5.40 -6.17 19.72
N LEU A 250 -6.07 -5.03 19.81
CA LEU A 250 -5.45 -3.75 19.51
C LEU A 250 -4.53 -3.28 20.64
N ASP A 251 -3.24 -3.11 20.34
CA ASP A 251 -2.24 -2.56 21.25
C ASP A 251 -1.91 -1.08 20.94
N PHE A 252 -0.94 -0.52 21.65
CA PHE A 252 -0.49 0.85 21.40
C PHE A 252 0.01 1.05 19.96
N SER A 253 0.73 0.08 19.39
CA SER A 253 1.24 0.18 18.03
C SER A 253 0.11 0.10 17.00
N GLY A 254 -0.84 -0.80 17.18
CA GLY A 254 -2.04 -0.91 16.34
C GLY A 254 -2.86 0.38 16.37
N MET A 255 -3.02 1.01 17.52
CA MET A 255 -3.66 2.32 17.62
C MET A 255 -2.82 3.41 16.92
N ARG A 256 -1.57 3.59 17.35
CA ARG A 256 -0.75 4.76 17.00
C ARG A 256 -0.16 4.70 15.60
N SER A 257 0.17 3.50 15.11
CA SER A 257 0.82 3.30 13.82
C SER A 257 -0.12 2.79 12.73
N CYS A 258 -1.31 2.28 13.07
CA CYS A 258 -2.24 1.68 12.11
C CYS A 258 -3.56 2.43 12.07
N GLU A 259 -4.33 2.45 13.16
CA GLU A 259 -5.61 3.16 13.22
C GLU A 259 -5.43 4.67 13.02
N ALA A 260 -4.31 5.28 13.45
CA ALA A 260 -4.03 6.69 13.16
C ALA A 260 -4.06 7.01 11.65
N ARG A 261 -3.58 6.13 10.77
CA ARG A 261 -3.63 6.34 9.32
C ARG A 261 -5.05 6.31 8.78
N VAL A 262 -5.82 5.31 9.22
CA VAL A 262 -7.23 5.16 8.87
C VAL A 262 -7.99 6.40 9.34
N TRP A 263 -7.69 6.86 10.56
CA TRP A 263 -8.23 8.08 11.13
C TRP A 263 -7.91 9.30 10.28
N SER A 264 -6.67 9.44 9.77
CA SER A 264 -6.30 10.55 8.88
C SER A 264 -7.17 10.58 7.62
N PHE A 265 -7.37 9.41 6.99
CA PHE A 265 -8.21 9.30 5.80
C PHE A 265 -9.67 9.65 6.09
N PHE A 266 -10.23 9.08 7.16
CA PHE A 266 -11.61 9.35 7.55
C PHE A 266 -11.80 10.80 8.00
N LYS A 267 -10.84 11.40 8.70
CA LYS A 267 -10.90 12.82 9.07
C LYS A 267 -10.91 13.72 7.85
N LYS A 268 -10.11 13.36 6.83
CA LYS A 268 -9.98 14.16 5.62
C LYS A 268 -11.15 13.98 4.66
N HIS A 269 -11.79 12.82 4.60
CA HIS A 269 -12.79 12.51 3.55
C HIS A 269 -14.10 11.87 4.04
N GLY A 270 -14.22 11.54 5.33
CA GLY A 270 -15.44 11.03 5.96
C GLY A 270 -16.41 12.14 6.36
N ALA A 271 -17.71 11.86 6.30
CA ALA A 271 -18.78 12.79 6.69
C ALA A 271 -18.99 12.84 8.21
N GLU A 272 -18.59 11.77 8.88
CA GLU A 272 -18.64 11.59 10.31
C GLU A 272 -17.58 12.44 11.02
N ASP A 273 -17.91 12.95 12.20
CA ASP A 273 -16.94 13.63 13.05
C ASP A 273 -15.92 12.62 13.59
N MET A 274 -14.69 12.72 13.07
CA MET A 274 -13.57 11.86 13.45
C MET A 274 -12.77 12.39 14.64
N ASP A 275 -13.02 13.61 15.11
CA ASP A 275 -12.31 14.16 16.27
C ASP A 275 -12.63 13.40 17.55
N LYS A 276 -13.82 12.78 17.62
CA LYS A 276 -14.21 11.89 18.72
C LYS A 276 -13.37 10.62 18.84
N TYR A 277 -12.54 10.28 17.83
CA TYR A 277 -11.64 9.12 17.82
C TYR A 277 -10.16 9.52 17.94
N ILE A 278 -9.86 10.78 18.26
CA ILE A 278 -8.47 11.23 18.40
C ILE A 278 -7.71 10.50 19.50
N ASP A 279 -8.39 10.11 20.58
CA ASP A 279 -7.82 9.35 21.70
C ASP A 279 -7.37 7.94 21.26
N LEU A 280 -8.12 7.29 20.36
CA LEU A 280 -7.69 6.08 19.68
C LEU A 280 -6.43 6.34 18.86
N ALA A 281 -6.42 7.35 18.00
CA ALA A 281 -5.26 7.67 17.16
C ALA A 281 -4.01 8.06 17.98
N ARG A 282 -4.18 8.63 19.18
CA ARG A 282 -3.11 8.90 20.16
C ARG A 282 -2.57 7.66 20.86
N GLY A 283 -3.26 6.52 20.77
CA GLY A 283 -2.91 5.31 21.50
C GLY A 283 -3.38 5.30 22.95
N GLU A 284 -4.38 6.11 23.29
CA GLU A 284 -4.86 6.32 24.66
C GLU A 284 -6.08 5.44 24.99
N ASN A 285 -6.94 5.16 24.01
CA ASN A 285 -8.22 4.49 24.26
C ASN A 285 -8.55 3.37 23.23
N PRO A 286 -8.14 2.12 23.48
CA PRO A 286 -8.38 1.01 22.55
C PRO A 286 -9.85 0.57 22.46
N LYS A 287 -10.70 1.04 23.39
CA LYS A 287 -12.15 0.73 23.41
C LYS A 287 -12.95 1.63 22.47
N ASN A 288 -12.44 2.80 22.13
CA ASN A 288 -13.12 3.74 21.24
C ASN A 288 -12.82 3.40 19.78
N ARG A 289 -13.26 2.22 19.34
CA ARG A 289 -12.99 1.71 17.97
C ARG A 289 -13.67 2.59 16.92
N MET A 290 -12.94 2.93 15.87
CA MET A 290 -13.50 3.58 14.69
C MET A 290 -14.41 2.61 13.92
N PRO A 291 -15.44 3.10 13.22
CA PRO A 291 -16.27 2.26 12.37
C PRO A 291 -15.44 1.66 11.22
N LEU A 292 -15.83 0.49 10.71
CA LEU A 292 -15.13 -0.16 9.60
C LEU A 292 -15.11 0.72 8.34
N TYR A 293 -16.20 1.44 8.10
CA TYR A 293 -16.38 2.39 6.99
C TYR A 293 -17.15 3.63 7.45
N VAL A 294 -17.02 4.71 6.70
CA VAL A 294 -17.67 6.01 6.91
C VAL A 294 -18.26 6.50 5.59
N LYS A 295 -19.31 7.32 5.62
CA LYS A 295 -19.82 7.95 4.39
C LYS A 295 -18.80 8.94 3.86
N ALA A 296 -18.61 8.98 2.55
CA ALA A 296 -17.76 10.00 1.95
C ALA A 296 -18.43 11.38 2.08
N LYS A 297 -17.73 12.38 2.63
CA LYS A 297 -18.27 13.75 2.76
C LYS A 297 -18.37 14.46 1.41
N GLU A 298 -17.45 14.13 0.52
CA GLU A 298 -17.49 14.47 -0.90
C GLU A 298 -17.16 13.22 -1.71
N LYS A 299 -17.45 13.25 -3.02
CA LYS A 299 -16.99 12.21 -3.92
C LYS A 299 -15.49 12.36 -4.19
N LEU A 300 -14.74 11.25 -4.28
CA LEU A 300 -13.29 11.23 -4.50
C LEU A 300 -12.95 10.89 -5.96
N SER A 301 -12.02 11.62 -6.57
CA SER A 301 -11.34 11.20 -7.81
C SER A 301 -10.18 10.25 -7.50
N VAL A 302 -9.66 9.59 -8.55
CA VAL A 302 -8.39 8.86 -8.48
C VAL A 302 -7.24 9.73 -7.94
N LYS A 303 -7.23 11.03 -8.26
CA LYS A 303 -6.21 11.97 -7.78
C LYS A 303 -6.36 12.24 -6.29
N ASP A 304 -7.58 12.39 -5.79
CA ASP A 304 -7.84 12.57 -4.35
C ASP A 304 -7.36 11.35 -3.55
N VAL A 305 -7.60 10.13 -4.05
CA VAL A 305 -7.09 8.88 -3.44
C VAL A 305 -5.57 8.81 -3.51
N ALA A 306 -4.97 9.14 -4.66
CA ALA A 306 -3.51 9.16 -4.83
C ALA A 306 -2.84 10.21 -3.94
N ASP A 307 -3.47 11.35 -3.68
CA ASP A 307 -2.97 12.37 -2.76
C ASP A 307 -3.11 11.93 -1.30
N MET A 308 -4.14 11.16 -0.97
CA MET A 308 -4.25 10.56 0.37
C MET A 308 -3.17 9.51 0.62
N MET A 309 -2.75 8.76 -0.40
CA MET A 309 -1.61 7.83 -0.28
C MET A 309 -0.28 8.54 0.02
N ARG A 310 -0.26 9.87 -0.04
CA ARG A 310 0.90 10.75 0.22
C ARG A 310 0.81 11.49 1.54
N ASP A 311 -0.20 11.16 2.36
CA ASP A 311 -0.47 11.83 3.61
C ASP A 311 0.58 11.49 4.67
N HIS A 312 1.07 12.55 5.32
CA HIS A 312 1.91 12.53 6.50
C HIS A 312 1.27 13.26 7.68
N TYR A 313 -0.07 13.16 7.76
CA TYR A 313 -0.91 13.79 8.76
C TYR A 313 -0.91 15.32 8.73
N GLU A 314 -0.64 15.93 7.57
CA GLU A 314 -0.52 17.37 7.42
C GLU A 314 -1.77 18.09 7.96
N GLY A 315 -1.57 19.13 8.77
CA GLY A 315 -2.67 19.89 9.38
C GLY A 315 -3.28 19.27 10.63
N THR A 316 -2.77 18.13 11.11
CA THR A 316 -3.15 17.53 12.40
C THR A 316 -2.06 17.73 13.46
N GLU A 317 -2.26 17.21 14.67
CA GLU A 317 -1.22 17.20 15.70
C GLU A 317 -0.11 16.16 15.43
N PHE A 318 -0.32 15.24 14.48
CA PHE A 318 0.65 14.21 14.08
C PHE A 318 1.47 14.59 12.85
N ASP A 319 1.29 15.82 12.36
CA ASP A 319 1.91 16.37 11.16
C ASP A 319 3.44 16.20 11.18
N MET A 320 3.93 15.32 10.31
CA MET A 320 5.35 14.94 10.29
C MET A 320 6.24 15.99 9.62
N THR A 321 5.68 17.03 8.98
CA THR A 321 6.46 18.18 8.49
C THR A 321 6.92 19.10 9.63
N LYS A 322 6.41 18.86 10.86
CA LYS A 322 6.69 19.66 12.05
C LYS A 322 7.56 18.90 13.06
N GLY A 323 8.05 19.66 14.05
CA GLY A 323 8.82 19.13 15.16
C GLY A 323 10.28 18.82 14.81
N ILE A 324 11.02 18.32 15.80
CA ILE A 324 12.47 18.10 15.68
C ILE A 324 12.83 17.08 14.60
N GLY A 325 11.99 16.07 14.41
CA GLY A 325 12.21 15.02 13.41
C GLY A 325 12.12 15.50 11.96
N ALA A 326 11.50 16.67 11.71
CA ALA A 326 11.43 17.28 10.38
C ALA A 326 12.70 18.08 10.01
N GLY A 327 13.61 18.26 10.96
CA GLY A 327 14.89 18.93 10.74
C GLY A 327 14.78 20.35 10.19
N GLY A 328 15.84 20.81 9.51
CA GLY A 328 15.91 22.14 8.94
C GLY A 328 15.12 22.34 7.64
N ASN A 329 14.58 21.26 7.06
CA ASN A 329 14.00 21.27 5.72
C ASN A 329 12.59 20.63 5.65
N GLU A 330 11.91 20.53 6.81
CA GLU A 330 10.50 20.07 6.91
C GLU A 330 10.27 18.68 6.30
N VAL A 331 11.23 17.76 6.51
CA VAL A 331 11.15 16.40 5.96
C VAL A 331 10.08 15.58 6.70
N PRO A 332 9.04 15.05 6.01
CA PRO A 332 7.93 14.36 6.67
C PRO A 332 8.22 12.88 6.97
N TYR A 333 9.48 12.47 6.98
CA TYR A 333 9.89 11.08 7.24
C TYR A 333 10.60 10.96 8.58
N ARG A 334 10.50 9.76 9.18
CA ARG A 334 11.18 9.42 10.44
C ARG A 334 12.01 8.18 10.23
N TRP A 335 13.32 8.34 10.38
CA TRP A 335 14.27 7.25 10.26
C TRP A 335 14.08 6.27 11.41
N ARG A 336 14.06 4.98 11.09
CA ARG A 336 13.84 3.90 12.06
C ARG A 336 15.03 3.80 13.04
N PRO A 337 14.82 3.31 14.27
CA PRO A 337 13.63 2.64 14.80
C PRO A 337 12.45 3.58 15.09
N SER A 338 11.21 3.04 15.09
CA SER A 338 10.01 3.81 15.46
C SER A 338 9.92 4.08 16.96
N SER A 339 10.48 3.21 17.81
CA SER A 339 10.57 3.42 19.25
C SER A 339 11.96 3.93 19.60
N ILE A 340 12.01 4.99 20.40
CA ILE A 340 13.24 5.63 20.86
C ILE A 340 13.28 5.48 22.38
N GLU A 341 14.41 4.98 22.90
CA GLU A 341 14.69 4.98 24.33
C GLU A 341 16.05 5.62 24.58
N ILE A 342 16.07 6.66 25.40
CA ILE A 342 17.29 7.35 25.83
C ILE A 342 17.11 7.86 27.26
N ASP A 343 18.10 7.64 28.11
CA ASP A 343 18.07 8.02 29.53
C ASP A 343 16.81 7.54 30.29
N GLY A 344 16.33 6.33 29.98
CA GLY A 344 15.12 5.75 30.57
C GLY A 344 13.80 6.40 30.12
N LYS A 345 13.85 7.36 29.19
CA LYS A 345 12.67 7.98 28.57
C LYS A 345 12.37 7.31 27.25
N LYS A 346 11.09 6.98 27.05
CA LYS A 346 10.58 6.39 25.82
C LYS A 346 9.84 7.44 25.01
N ALA A 347 10.04 7.39 23.70
CA ALA A 347 9.31 8.17 22.72
C ALA A 347 9.06 7.30 21.48
N HIS A 348 8.20 7.77 20.58
CA HIS A 348 7.92 7.11 19.33
C HIS A 348 7.88 8.11 18.17
N ASN A 349 8.11 7.59 16.97
CA ASN A 349 7.89 8.27 15.71
C ASN A 349 6.57 7.84 15.11
N GLU A 350 5.87 8.79 14.48
CA GLU A 350 4.65 8.50 13.75
C GLU A 350 4.91 7.62 12.52
N ARG A 351 3.89 6.83 12.14
CA ARG A 351 3.85 6.11 10.87
C ARG A 351 2.74 6.68 9.98
N ALA A 352 3.12 7.59 9.09
CA ALA A 352 2.30 8.15 8.00
C ALA A 352 1.91 7.14 6.94
N ILE A 353 0.91 7.43 6.09
CA ILE A 353 0.53 6.54 4.98
C ILE A 353 1.71 6.39 4.01
N ALA A 354 2.28 7.50 3.56
CA ALA A 354 3.51 7.51 2.79
C ALA A 354 4.74 7.26 3.67
N THR A 355 5.74 6.58 3.11
CA THR A 355 6.97 6.23 3.80
C THR A 355 8.09 5.90 2.82
N GLN A 356 9.32 6.16 3.24
CA GLN A 356 10.57 5.86 2.52
C GLN A 356 10.86 4.38 2.23
N GLN A 357 9.99 3.46 2.68
CA GLN A 357 10.21 2.00 2.61
C GLN A 357 9.18 1.31 1.70
N THR A 358 8.50 2.07 0.84
CA THR A 358 7.55 1.54 -0.13
C THR A 358 8.29 0.83 -1.25
N GLY A 359 7.98 -0.44 -1.49
CA GLY A 359 8.46 -1.15 -2.67
C GLY A 359 7.72 -0.64 -3.91
N PHE A 360 6.39 -0.69 -3.84
CA PHE A 360 5.50 -0.16 -4.87
C PHE A 360 4.20 0.33 -4.24
N TRP A 361 3.45 1.13 -4.98
CA TRP A 361 2.10 1.51 -4.59
C TRP A 361 1.21 1.76 -5.82
N PHE A 362 -0.10 1.68 -5.62
CA PHE A 362 -1.07 1.89 -6.69
C PHE A 362 -2.38 2.51 -6.22
N VAL A 363 -3.15 3.00 -7.19
CA VAL A 363 -4.61 3.15 -7.13
C VAL A 363 -5.21 2.33 -8.27
N GLY A 364 -5.90 1.25 -7.97
CA GLY A 364 -6.64 0.48 -8.95
C GLY A 364 -8.05 1.04 -9.09
N GLN A 365 -8.52 1.20 -10.32
CA GLN A 365 -9.77 1.85 -10.66
C GLN A 365 -10.61 0.94 -11.57
N CYS A 366 -11.72 0.43 -11.04
CA CYS A 366 -12.65 -0.44 -11.75
C CYS A 366 -13.81 0.40 -12.30
N ARG A 367 -13.87 0.58 -13.63
CA ARG A 367 -14.77 1.52 -14.31
C ARG A 367 -15.93 0.77 -14.96
N GLY A 368 -16.99 0.52 -14.19
CA GLY A 368 -18.12 -0.33 -14.60
C GLY A 368 -18.99 0.20 -15.74
N TRP A 369 -18.80 1.45 -16.17
CA TRP A 369 -19.45 1.99 -17.37
C TRP A 369 -18.70 1.66 -18.67
N LEU A 370 -17.52 1.04 -18.57
CA LEU A 370 -16.68 0.63 -19.70
C LEU A 370 -16.59 -0.90 -19.77
N PRO A 371 -16.42 -1.47 -20.97
CA PRO A 371 -16.17 -2.90 -21.10
C PRO A 371 -14.84 -3.28 -20.44
N ASN A 372 -14.73 -4.51 -19.95
CA ASN A 372 -13.55 -5.01 -19.21
C ASN A 372 -12.20 -4.74 -19.89
N HIS A 373 -12.14 -4.87 -21.22
CA HIS A 373 -10.92 -4.62 -22.00
C HIS A 373 -10.53 -3.13 -22.11
N ILE A 374 -11.23 -2.22 -21.41
CA ILE A 374 -10.93 -0.79 -21.30
C ILE A 374 -11.05 -0.36 -19.83
N GLY A 375 -12.08 -0.81 -19.12
CA GLY A 375 -12.48 -0.26 -17.82
C GLY A 375 -11.44 -0.38 -16.71
N GLY A 376 -10.60 -1.40 -16.72
CA GLY A 376 -9.59 -1.60 -15.67
C GLY A 376 -8.38 -0.71 -15.86
N LEU A 377 -8.15 0.22 -14.93
CA LEU A 377 -6.93 1.02 -14.86
C LEU A 377 -6.17 0.76 -13.56
N PHE A 378 -4.90 0.39 -13.72
CA PHE A 378 -3.97 0.18 -12.63
C PHE A 378 -2.96 1.34 -12.64
N TRP A 379 -3.24 2.37 -11.84
CA TRP A 379 -2.35 3.51 -11.67
C TRP A 379 -1.22 3.10 -10.74
N PHE A 380 -0.01 2.90 -11.28
CA PHE A 380 1.08 2.23 -10.57
C PHE A 380 2.36 3.06 -10.50
N ALA A 381 3.07 2.93 -9.39
CA ALA A 381 4.37 3.53 -9.14
C ALA A 381 5.23 2.64 -8.24
N VAL A 382 6.54 2.90 -8.24
CA VAL A 382 7.54 2.19 -7.45
C VAL A 382 8.19 3.15 -6.46
N ASP A 383 8.80 2.67 -5.39
CA ASP A 383 9.37 3.52 -4.34
C ASP A 383 8.30 4.42 -3.65
N ASP A 384 8.73 5.50 -2.98
CA ASP A 384 7.89 6.29 -2.06
C ASP A 384 6.78 7.10 -2.77
N ALA A 385 5.54 6.91 -2.34
CA ALA A 385 4.37 7.63 -2.84
C ALA A 385 4.51 9.15 -2.78
N GLY A 386 5.21 9.69 -1.79
CA GLY A 386 5.43 11.13 -1.64
C GLY A 386 6.20 11.76 -2.81
N THR A 387 7.02 10.99 -3.51
CA THR A 387 7.91 11.48 -4.59
C THR A 387 7.73 10.76 -5.93
N ALA A 388 7.13 9.58 -5.93
CA ALA A 388 6.89 8.77 -7.11
C ALA A 388 5.58 9.17 -7.84
N PRO A 389 5.62 9.32 -9.18
CA PRO A 389 4.43 9.54 -10.01
C PRO A 389 3.73 8.24 -10.41
N LEU A 390 2.40 8.28 -10.46
CA LEU A 390 1.60 7.18 -11.02
C LEU A 390 1.64 7.15 -12.55
N SER A 391 1.88 5.96 -13.13
CA SER A 391 1.65 5.67 -14.54
C SER A 391 0.36 4.85 -14.73
N PRO A 392 -0.47 5.17 -15.73
CA PRO A 392 -1.65 4.37 -16.04
C PRO A 392 -1.29 3.11 -16.82
N PHE A 393 -1.58 1.94 -16.26
CA PHE A 393 -1.54 0.67 -16.99
C PHE A 393 -2.96 0.11 -17.15
N TYR A 394 -3.39 -0.14 -18.37
CA TYR A 394 -4.67 -0.80 -18.61
C TYR A 394 -4.58 -2.28 -18.23
N ALA A 395 -5.58 -2.81 -17.53
CA ALA A 395 -5.59 -4.21 -17.07
C ALA A 395 -5.63 -5.24 -18.22
N CYS A 396 -6.07 -4.80 -19.41
CA CYS A 396 -6.04 -5.61 -20.62
C CYS A 396 -4.67 -5.67 -21.30
N SER A 397 -3.67 -4.93 -20.79
CA SER A 397 -2.36 -4.84 -21.45
C SER A 397 -1.70 -6.20 -21.54
N THR A 398 -1.12 -6.52 -22.69
CA THR A 398 -0.45 -7.80 -22.95
C THR A 398 1.07 -7.75 -22.79
N GLU A 399 1.60 -6.60 -22.39
CA GLU A 399 3.00 -6.37 -22.07
C GLU A 399 3.12 -5.18 -21.10
N ILE A 400 4.29 -5.01 -20.51
CA ILE A 400 4.63 -3.91 -19.61
C ILE A 400 5.95 -3.28 -20.04
N SER A 401 6.23 -2.05 -19.57
CA SER A 401 7.52 -1.41 -19.77
C SER A 401 8.65 -2.17 -19.07
N ASP A 402 9.75 -2.38 -19.79
CA ASP A 402 10.99 -2.97 -19.25
C ASP A 402 11.57 -2.20 -18.05
N HIS A 403 11.24 -0.91 -17.89
CA HIS A 403 11.71 -0.12 -16.75
C HIS A 403 11.11 -0.57 -15.42
N TYR A 404 9.99 -1.31 -15.46
CA TYR A 404 9.27 -1.80 -14.27
C TYR A 404 9.33 -3.33 -14.10
N ARG A 405 9.92 -4.06 -15.05
CA ARG A 405 9.86 -5.53 -15.04
C ARG A 405 10.64 -6.16 -13.88
N LEU A 406 10.20 -7.35 -13.49
CA LEU A 406 10.96 -8.23 -12.63
C LEU A 406 12.36 -8.53 -13.23
N GLY A 407 13.37 -8.57 -12.37
CA GLY A 407 14.76 -8.82 -12.76
C GLY A 407 15.47 -7.64 -13.43
N ASN A 408 14.88 -6.44 -13.45
CA ASN A 408 15.59 -5.21 -13.83
C ASN A 408 16.14 -4.53 -12.57
N GLY A 409 17.22 -5.06 -11.99
CA GLY A 409 17.74 -4.68 -10.67
C GLY A 409 17.14 -5.49 -9.52
N SER A 410 17.61 -5.23 -8.30
CA SER A 410 17.14 -5.85 -7.06
C SER A 410 17.42 -4.93 -5.87
N MET A 411 17.04 -5.30 -4.64
CA MET A 411 17.47 -4.56 -3.44
C MET A 411 18.99 -4.56 -3.20
N LEU A 412 19.73 -5.44 -3.89
CA LEU A 412 21.18 -5.60 -3.74
C LEU A 412 21.97 -5.09 -4.94
N GLU A 413 21.32 -4.88 -6.08
CA GLU A 413 21.96 -4.57 -7.35
C GLU A 413 21.29 -3.37 -8.02
N TYR A 414 22.10 -2.33 -8.25
CA TYR A 414 21.69 -1.15 -9.00
C TYR A 414 21.48 -1.47 -10.48
N SER A 415 20.41 -0.94 -11.06
CA SER A 415 20.19 -0.95 -12.51
C SER A 415 19.96 0.48 -13.03
N PRO A 416 20.73 0.96 -14.02
CA PRO A 416 20.53 2.28 -14.61
C PRO A 416 19.30 2.38 -15.50
N THR A 417 18.62 1.27 -15.78
CA THR A 417 17.39 1.20 -16.58
C THR A 417 16.16 0.88 -15.72
N SER A 418 16.31 0.79 -14.40
CA SER A 418 15.21 0.54 -13.47
C SER A 418 14.50 1.83 -13.08
N MET A 419 13.17 1.83 -13.17
CA MET A 419 12.34 2.91 -12.64
C MET A 419 12.46 3.00 -11.12
N PHE A 420 12.52 1.86 -10.40
CA PHE A 420 12.64 1.84 -8.94
C PHE A 420 13.89 2.61 -8.51
N TRP A 421 15.04 2.29 -9.09
CA TRP A 421 16.29 2.96 -8.73
C TRP A 421 16.34 4.43 -9.13
N LEU A 422 15.72 4.78 -10.26
CA LEU A 422 15.61 6.17 -10.69
C LEU A 422 14.74 7.00 -9.73
N GLN A 423 13.57 6.47 -9.34
CA GLN A 423 12.67 7.14 -8.40
C GLN A 423 13.29 7.22 -7.01
N ASN A 424 13.92 6.13 -6.54
CA ASN A 424 14.64 6.12 -5.27
C ASN A 424 15.76 7.17 -5.21
N ARG A 425 16.54 7.36 -6.29
CA ARG A 425 17.59 8.39 -6.32
C ARG A 425 17.01 9.80 -6.17
N ILE A 426 15.90 10.08 -6.83
CA ILE A 426 15.19 11.36 -6.70
C ILE A 426 14.64 11.53 -5.28
N ALA A 427 14.02 10.49 -4.71
CA ALA A 427 13.49 10.49 -3.36
C ALA A 427 14.58 10.78 -2.33
N GLN A 428 15.71 10.08 -2.42
CA GLN A 428 16.88 10.27 -1.55
C GLN A 428 17.40 11.71 -1.62
N PHE A 429 17.40 12.33 -2.81
CA PHE A 429 17.80 13.73 -2.92
C PHE A 429 16.74 14.69 -2.36
N ALA A 430 15.46 14.39 -2.57
CA ALA A 430 14.35 15.16 -2.01
C ALA A 430 14.35 15.16 -0.49
N TYR A 431 14.63 14.03 0.17
CA TYR A 431 14.66 13.92 1.63
C TYR A 431 15.65 14.89 2.30
N LEU A 432 16.76 15.24 1.63
CA LEU A 432 17.75 16.15 2.19
C LEU A 432 17.20 17.57 2.36
N ARG A 433 16.35 18.03 1.44
CA ARG A 433 15.84 19.41 1.38
C ARG A 433 14.38 19.43 0.93
N TYR A 434 13.51 18.78 1.69
CA TYR A 434 12.14 18.45 1.27
C TYR A 434 11.29 19.68 0.93
N ASN A 435 11.34 20.73 1.74
CA ASN A 435 10.66 22.01 1.47
C ASN A 435 11.12 22.74 0.18
N HIS A 436 12.23 22.32 -0.43
CA HIS A 436 12.73 22.86 -1.71
C HIS A 436 12.66 21.82 -2.83
N ILE A 437 13.41 20.74 -2.71
CA ILE A 437 13.56 19.69 -3.72
C ILE A 437 12.30 18.82 -3.74
N GLY A 438 11.86 18.34 -2.58
CA GLY A 438 10.62 17.55 -2.45
C GLY A 438 9.40 18.30 -2.96
N LYS A 439 9.30 19.61 -2.67
CA LYS A 439 8.27 20.48 -3.22
C LYS A 439 8.28 20.51 -4.75
N GLU A 440 9.44 20.73 -5.38
CA GLU A 440 9.50 20.74 -6.86
C GLU A 440 9.20 19.35 -7.44
N VAL A 441 9.67 18.28 -6.82
CA VAL A 441 9.33 16.91 -7.23
C VAL A 441 7.81 16.70 -7.16
N ARG A 442 7.14 17.13 -6.08
CA ARG A 442 5.69 17.07 -5.93
C ARG A 442 4.97 17.81 -7.06
N GLU A 443 5.41 19.02 -7.39
CA GLU A 443 4.85 19.81 -8.50
C GLU A 443 4.97 19.06 -9.85
N ARG A 444 6.10 18.41 -10.13
CA ARG A 444 6.30 17.61 -11.35
C ARG A 444 5.48 16.33 -11.38
N VAL A 445 5.27 15.70 -10.22
CA VAL A 445 4.37 14.56 -10.07
C VAL A 445 2.94 14.99 -10.38
N ASP A 446 2.46 16.07 -9.76
CA ASP A 446 1.10 16.59 -9.98
C ASP A 446 0.86 16.94 -11.45
N GLU A 447 1.80 17.63 -12.09
CA GLU A 447 1.75 17.95 -13.51
C GLU A 447 1.65 16.67 -14.37
N HIS A 448 2.45 15.65 -14.08
CA HIS A 448 2.41 14.39 -14.81
C HIS A 448 1.07 13.68 -14.64
N GLU A 449 0.59 13.50 -13.42
CA GLU A 449 -0.64 12.74 -13.12
C GLU A 449 -1.87 13.42 -13.73
N LEU A 450 -1.98 14.75 -13.63
CA LEU A 450 -3.07 15.49 -14.25
C LEU A 450 -3.06 15.39 -15.78
N ASN A 451 -1.88 15.33 -16.39
CA ASN A 451 -1.74 15.09 -17.82
C ASN A 451 -2.11 13.64 -18.20
N MET A 452 -1.76 12.65 -17.37
CA MET A 452 -2.14 11.25 -17.60
C MET A 452 -3.63 11.02 -17.48
N ILE A 453 -4.32 11.68 -16.54
CA ILE A 453 -5.79 11.64 -16.44
C ILE A 453 -6.45 12.11 -17.74
N LYS A 454 -5.94 13.19 -18.35
CA LYS A 454 -6.43 13.69 -19.65
C LYS A 454 -6.09 12.72 -20.79
N ALA A 455 -4.86 12.18 -20.79
CA ALA A 455 -4.40 11.25 -21.83
C ALA A 455 -5.19 9.93 -21.82
N VAL A 456 -5.52 9.42 -20.63
CA VAL A 456 -6.38 8.25 -20.43
C VAL A 456 -7.75 8.49 -21.06
N ALA A 457 -8.41 9.61 -20.78
CA ALA A 457 -9.72 9.91 -21.38
C ALA A 457 -9.68 9.95 -22.91
N ALA A 458 -8.59 10.45 -23.51
CA ALA A 458 -8.39 10.43 -24.95
C ALA A 458 -8.16 9.01 -25.50
N ALA A 459 -7.39 8.18 -24.77
CA ALA A 459 -7.15 6.79 -25.14
C ALA A 459 -8.42 5.94 -25.05
N ASP A 460 -9.22 6.12 -24.00
CA ASP A 460 -10.52 5.47 -23.82
C ASP A 460 -11.47 5.75 -25.00
N ALA A 461 -11.58 7.02 -25.41
CA ALA A 461 -12.44 7.42 -26.52
C ALA A 461 -12.04 6.74 -27.84
N GLN A 462 -10.74 6.62 -28.10
CA GLN A 462 -10.23 5.93 -29.29
C GLN A 462 -10.44 4.41 -29.21
N ALA A 463 -10.22 3.82 -28.04
CA ALA A 463 -10.42 2.38 -27.80
C ALA A 463 -11.89 1.97 -27.93
N LEU A 464 -12.83 2.79 -27.43
CA LEU A 464 -14.27 2.57 -27.55
C LEU A 464 -14.77 2.56 -29.01
N ALA A 465 -14.09 3.29 -29.90
CA ALA A 465 -14.41 3.32 -31.33
C ALA A 465 -13.79 2.14 -32.10
N ALA A 466 -12.88 1.38 -31.48
CA ALA A 466 -12.17 0.27 -32.10
C ALA A 466 -12.82 -1.09 -31.78
N LYS A 467 -12.49 -2.10 -32.60
CA LYS A 467 -12.81 -3.50 -32.24
C LYS A 467 -11.94 -3.93 -31.06
N GLN A 468 -12.47 -4.79 -30.18
CA GLN A 468 -11.80 -5.23 -28.95
C GLN A 468 -10.32 -5.58 -29.12
N LYS A 469 -9.96 -6.41 -30.11
CA LYS A 469 -8.54 -6.77 -30.34
C LYS A 469 -7.67 -5.53 -30.59
N LYS A 470 -8.14 -4.60 -31.43
CA LYS A 470 -7.41 -3.36 -31.74
C LYS A 470 -7.39 -2.41 -30.55
N ALA A 471 -8.47 -2.34 -29.76
CA ALA A 471 -8.52 -1.59 -28.51
C ALA A 471 -7.44 -2.08 -27.53
N VAL A 472 -7.34 -3.40 -27.31
CA VAL A 472 -6.29 -3.99 -26.45
C VAL A 472 -4.88 -3.64 -26.94
N GLU A 473 -4.61 -3.76 -28.24
CA GLU A 473 -3.31 -3.38 -28.82
C GLU A 473 -3.00 -1.88 -28.57
N MET A 474 -3.96 -0.99 -28.79
CA MET A 474 -3.79 0.46 -28.59
C MET A 474 -3.57 0.82 -27.11
N LEU A 475 -4.30 0.19 -26.20
CA LEU A 475 -4.20 0.46 -24.76
C LEU A 475 -2.93 -0.14 -24.15
N THR A 476 -2.45 -1.26 -24.69
CA THR A 476 -1.14 -1.82 -24.37
C THR A 476 -0.04 -0.86 -24.81
N GLU A 477 -0.07 -0.42 -26.07
CA GLU A 477 0.90 0.54 -26.61
C GLU A 477 0.89 1.86 -25.83
N PHE A 478 -0.30 2.37 -25.47
CA PHE A 478 -0.42 3.54 -24.60
C PHE A 478 0.28 3.32 -23.26
N SER A 479 -0.04 2.24 -22.54
CA SER A 479 0.53 1.96 -21.22
C SER A 479 2.05 1.87 -21.25
N VAL A 480 2.60 1.11 -22.21
CA VAL A 480 4.05 0.94 -22.38
C VAL A 480 4.73 2.25 -22.78
N ASN A 481 4.18 2.99 -23.74
CA ASN A 481 4.76 4.25 -24.20
C ASN A 481 4.74 5.33 -23.12
N GLN A 482 3.66 5.44 -22.34
CA GLN A 482 3.58 6.42 -21.25
C GLN A 482 4.59 6.09 -20.14
N ALA A 483 4.74 4.81 -19.76
CA ALA A 483 5.74 4.38 -18.79
C ALA A 483 7.18 4.61 -19.29
N ASN A 484 7.47 4.34 -20.56
CA ASN A 484 8.78 4.61 -21.17
C ASN A 484 9.08 6.11 -21.27
N ALA A 485 8.08 6.92 -21.62
CA ALA A 485 8.21 8.37 -21.65
C ALA A 485 8.45 8.95 -20.24
N LEU A 486 7.77 8.39 -19.23
CA LEU A 486 7.98 8.75 -17.84
C LEU A 486 9.44 8.51 -17.42
N PHE A 487 10.01 7.35 -17.73
CA PHE A 487 11.40 7.04 -17.38
C PHE A 487 12.36 8.08 -17.94
N LYS A 488 12.19 8.46 -19.20
CA LYS A 488 13.00 9.52 -19.85
C LYS A 488 12.81 10.87 -19.16
N LYS A 489 11.55 11.25 -18.86
CA LYS A 489 11.23 12.51 -18.16
C LYS A 489 11.85 12.55 -16.76
N TRP A 490 11.80 11.44 -16.02
CA TRP A 490 12.37 11.35 -14.67
C TRP A 490 13.89 11.34 -14.68
N LYS A 491 14.51 10.73 -15.67
CA LYS A 491 15.97 10.80 -15.84
C LYS A 491 16.44 12.24 -16.06
N ALA A 492 15.75 12.98 -16.93
CA ALA A 492 16.02 14.40 -17.14
C ALA A 492 15.74 15.23 -15.88
N LEU A 493 14.70 14.88 -15.10
CA LEU A 493 14.41 15.54 -13.83
C LEU A 493 15.54 15.32 -12.81
N ASP A 494 16.03 14.10 -12.65
CA ASP A 494 17.15 13.77 -11.76
C ASP A 494 18.41 14.59 -12.09
N GLU A 495 18.81 14.62 -13.36
CA GLU A 495 19.94 15.42 -13.84
C GLU A 495 19.72 16.92 -13.59
N TYR A 496 18.51 17.41 -13.87
CA TYR A 496 18.12 18.80 -13.64
C TYR A 496 18.18 19.18 -12.16
N LEU A 497 17.63 18.35 -11.26
CA LEU A 497 17.60 18.61 -9.82
C LEU A 497 19.03 18.70 -9.29
N LEU A 498 19.91 17.76 -9.70
CA LEU A 498 21.32 17.77 -9.32
C LEU A 498 21.97 19.11 -9.69
N VAL A 499 21.79 19.56 -10.94
CA VAL A 499 22.35 20.84 -11.39
C VAL A 499 21.74 21.99 -10.60
N LYS A 500 20.42 22.01 -10.35
CA LYS A 500 19.76 23.14 -9.68
C LYS A 500 20.18 23.30 -8.22
N TYR A 501 20.33 22.18 -7.50
CA TYR A 501 20.42 22.16 -6.04
C TYR A 501 21.78 21.69 -5.47
N MET A 502 22.80 21.50 -6.31
CA MET A 502 24.13 21.06 -5.87
C MET A 502 24.68 21.88 -4.70
N ASP A 503 25.38 21.21 -3.79
CA ASP A 503 26.08 21.78 -2.63
C ASP A 503 25.20 22.62 -1.68
N GLY A 504 23.90 22.32 -1.64
CA GLY A 504 22.94 23.07 -0.81
C GLY A 504 22.52 24.42 -1.39
N ASN A 505 22.98 24.76 -2.59
CA ASN A 505 22.64 25.99 -3.28
C ASN A 505 21.31 25.91 -4.01
N THR A 506 20.88 27.02 -4.62
CA THR A 506 19.79 27.02 -5.60
C THR A 506 20.12 27.96 -6.74
N LYS A 507 20.32 27.41 -7.94
CA LYS A 507 20.60 28.21 -9.14
C LYS A 507 19.38 29.03 -9.56
N HIS A 508 19.61 30.26 -10.02
CA HIS A 508 18.56 31.10 -10.59
C HIS A 508 18.09 30.59 -11.95
N GLN A 509 16.80 30.77 -12.23
CA GLN A 509 16.19 30.39 -13.50
C GLN A 509 15.49 31.59 -14.15
N ASN A 510 15.40 31.53 -15.47
CA ASN A 510 14.55 32.40 -16.29
C ASN A 510 13.06 32.03 -16.12
N PRO A 511 12.13 32.90 -16.55
CA PRO A 511 10.69 32.59 -16.48
C PRO A 511 10.28 31.31 -17.23
N ASP A 512 11.05 30.90 -18.24
CA ASP A 512 10.84 29.65 -19.00
C ASP A 512 11.42 28.39 -18.33
N GLY A 513 12.05 28.54 -17.15
CA GLY A 513 12.69 27.45 -16.41
C GLY A 513 14.12 27.13 -16.84
N THR A 514 14.70 27.81 -17.83
CA THR A 514 16.13 27.62 -18.16
C THR A 514 17.03 28.24 -17.10
N PHE A 515 18.25 27.69 -16.89
CA PHE A 515 19.19 28.27 -15.95
C PHE A 515 19.69 29.64 -16.42
N LYS A 516 19.70 30.62 -15.51
CA LYS A 516 20.31 31.92 -15.79
C LYS A 516 21.81 31.79 -15.92
N ASN A 517 22.37 32.56 -16.83
CA ASN A 517 23.80 32.77 -16.92
C ASN A 517 24.20 34.13 -16.30
N ASN A 518 25.49 34.36 -16.12
CA ASN A 518 26.01 35.57 -15.47
C ASN A 518 26.05 36.81 -16.40
N GLY A 519 25.48 36.75 -17.61
CA GLY A 519 25.50 37.82 -18.61
C GLY A 519 26.80 37.93 -19.42
N HIS A 520 27.86 37.21 -19.02
CA HIS A 520 29.18 37.26 -19.67
C HIS A 520 29.61 35.93 -20.30
N SER A 521 29.03 34.82 -19.85
CA SER A 521 29.31 33.46 -20.35
C SER A 521 28.01 32.70 -20.46
N THR A 522 27.88 31.81 -21.45
CA THR A 522 26.72 30.93 -21.60
C THR A 522 26.76 29.72 -20.65
N LYS A 523 27.88 29.48 -19.95
CA LYS A 523 28.11 28.30 -19.11
C LYS A 523 28.27 28.60 -17.61
N ILE A 524 28.42 29.87 -17.24
CA ILE A 524 28.66 30.26 -15.84
C ILE A 524 27.36 30.89 -15.30
N PRO A 525 26.76 30.32 -14.23
CA PRO A 525 25.58 30.90 -13.61
C PRO A 525 25.93 32.19 -12.84
N PRO A 526 24.96 33.06 -12.54
CA PRO A 526 25.14 34.09 -11.52
C PRO A 526 25.35 33.44 -10.14
N GLN A 527 25.72 34.25 -9.14
CA GLN A 527 25.78 33.81 -7.74
C GLN A 527 24.47 33.11 -7.33
N PRO A 528 24.52 31.90 -6.76
CA PRO A 528 23.31 31.17 -6.43
C PRO A 528 22.66 31.70 -5.14
N MET A 529 21.45 31.22 -4.86
CA MET A 529 20.78 31.47 -3.59
C MET A 529 21.25 30.48 -2.51
N PHE A 530 21.32 30.98 -1.28
CA PHE A 530 21.62 30.22 -0.06
C PHE A 530 20.41 30.23 0.88
N PRO A 531 19.35 29.46 0.59
CA PRO A 531 18.08 29.57 1.31
C PRO A 531 18.15 29.18 2.80
N GLY A 532 19.18 28.44 3.21
CA GLY A 532 19.38 28.03 4.59
C GLY A 532 18.28 27.11 5.10
N TYR A 533 17.97 27.19 6.40
CA TYR A 533 16.99 26.35 7.08
C TYR A 533 15.63 27.03 7.28
N SER A 534 14.62 26.25 7.65
CA SER A 534 13.32 26.76 8.14
C SER A 534 13.50 27.69 9.35
N ASP A 535 12.55 28.61 9.56
CA ASP A 535 12.61 29.56 10.67
C ASP A 535 12.58 28.88 12.04
N THR A 536 11.86 27.76 12.15
CA THR A 536 11.84 26.92 13.35
C THR A 536 13.24 26.41 13.68
N TYR A 537 13.97 25.93 12.68
CA TYR A 537 15.34 25.44 12.88
C TYR A 537 16.32 26.57 13.16
N LYS A 538 16.20 27.71 12.46
CA LYS A 538 17.00 28.91 12.75
C LYS A 538 16.83 29.37 14.21
N ARG A 539 15.60 29.35 14.74
CA ARG A 539 15.35 29.66 16.16
C ARG A 539 16.02 28.65 17.11
N ALA A 540 15.99 27.37 16.77
CA ALA A 540 16.68 26.34 17.56
C ALA A 540 18.20 26.58 17.61
N VAL A 541 18.82 26.88 16.46
CA VAL A 541 20.25 27.22 16.38
C VAL A 541 20.58 28.47 17.22
N VAL A 542 19.77 29.52 17.13
CA VAL A 542 19.96 30.74 17.95
C VAL A 542 19.87 30.43 19.44
N ASN A 543 18.97 29.53 19.84
CA ASN A 543 18.83 29.14 21.25
C ASN A 543 19.98 28.26 21.74
N GLU A 544 20.55 27.44 20.88
CA GLU A 544 21.72 26.62 21.17
C GLU A 544 22.98 27.48 21.34
N GLN A 545 23.22 28.43 20.42
CA GLN A 545 24.39 29.32 20.47
C GLN A 545 24.41 30.30 21.65
N LYS A 546 23.27 30.45 22.34
CA LYS A 546 23.16 31.26 23.56
C LYS A 546 23.48 30.49 24.84
N ARG A 547 23.66 29.17 24.75
CA ARG A 547 24.14 28.31 25.85
C ARG A 547 25.65 28.21 25.81
#